data_AF-A0A5Q2FCA0-F1
#
_entry.id   AF-A0A5Q2FCA0-F1
#
_cell.length_a   1.000
_cell.length_b   1.000
_cell.length_c   1.000
_cell.angle_alpha   90.00
_cell.angle_beta   90.00
_cell.angle_gamma   90.00
#
_symmetry.space_group_name_H-M   'P 1'
#
loop_
_entity.id
_entity.type
_entity.pdbx_description
1 polymer ?
#
loop_
_entity_poly.entity_id
_entity_poly.type
_entity_poly.pdbx_seq_one_letter_code
_entity_poly.pdbx_strand_id
1 'polypeptide(L)'
;MTDERDRRLLDFEAAWWKYAASKDEGIREQFGLSSTRYYQALNALLDDPEALAYAPGLIRRLRRERERRQRERSARRLTGRPDPAAR
;
A
#
# COMPACT_ATOMS: atom_id res chain seq x y z
N MET A 1 -15.91 -11.50 0.31
CA MET A 1 -15.06 -12.64 -0.07
C MET A 1 -13.67 -12.10 -0.32
N THR A 2 -12.87 -12.00 0.75
CA THR A 2 -11.44 -11.71 0.70
C THR A 2 -10.82 -12.89 0.00
N ASP A 3 -10.39 -12.65 -1.23
CA ASP A 3 -9.86 -13.67 -2.10
C ASP A 3 -8.56 -14.22 -1.50
N GLU A 4 -8.20 -15.46 -1.81
CA GLU A 4 -6.95 -16.09 -1.36
C GLU A 4 -5.73 -15.20 -1.67
N ARG A 5 -5.81 -14.48 -2.79
CA ARG A 5 -4.82 -13.50 -3.23
C ARG A 5 -4.64 -12.33 -2.24
N ASP A 6 -5.73 -11.85 -1.64
CA ASP A 6 -5.72 -10.69 -0.76
C ASP A 6 -5.05 -11.01 0.57
N ARG A 7 -5.32 -12.22 1.11
CA ARG A 7 -4.64 -12.73 2.30
C ARG A 7 -3.14 -12.89 2.06
N ARG A 8 -2.75 -13.45 0.90
CA ARG A 8 -1.34 -13.54 0.50
C ARG A 8 -0.66 -12.18 0.38
N LEU A 9 -1.36 -11.16 -0.11
CA LEU A 9 -0.85 -9.78 -0.14
C LEU A 9 -0.51 -9.28 1.27
N LEU A 10 -1.43 -9.49 2.22
CA LEU A 10 -1.27 -9.06 3.61
C LEU A 10 -0.14 -9.82 4.32
N ASP A 11 -0.06 -11.15 4.14
CA ASP A 11 0.99 -11.97 4.72
C ASP A 11 2.38 -11.61 4.15
N PHE A 12 2.46 -11.33 2.85
CA PHE A 12 3.70 -10.85 2.24
C PHE A 12 4.13 -9.50 2.81
N GLU A 13 3.21 -8.54 2.94
CA GLU A 13 3.50 -7.24 3.52
C GLU A 13 3.93 -7.35 5.00
N ALA A 14 3.30 -8.26 5.74
CA ALA A 14 3.66 -8.58 7.13
C ALA A 14 5.02 -9.25 7.26
N ALA A 15 5.52 -9.94 6.23
CA ALA A 15 6.83 -10.59 6.23
C ALA A 15 7.92 -9.72 5.57
N TRP A 16 7.53 -8.76 4.72
CA TRP A 16 8.44 -7.97 3.88
C TRP A 16 9.51 -7.20 4.67
N TRP A 17 9.19 -6.69 5.87
CA TRP A 17 10.15 -5.98 6.72
C TRP A 17 11.37 -6.84 7.11
N LYS A 18 11.28 -8.17 6.97
CA LYS A 18 12.35 -9.12 7.30
C LYS A 18 13.29 -9.42 6.12
N TYR A 19 12.90 -9.15 4.87
CA TYR A 19 13.61 -9.59 3.66
C TYR A 19 14.21 -8.43 2.85
N ALA A 20 14.47 -7.28 3.48
CA ALA A 20 14.79 -6.03 2.81
C ALA A 20 16.11 -6.06 2.00
N ALA A 21 15.98 -6.28 0.69
CA ALA A 21 16.91 -5.82 -0.34
C ALA A 21 16.18 -5.07 -1.48
N SER A 22 15.06 -5.60 -2.01
CA SER A 22 14.23 -4.90 -3.02
C SER A 22 12.74 -5.27 -2.96
N LYS A 23 11.89 -4.40 -2.37
CA LYS A 23 10.44 -4.64 -2.22
C LYS A 23 9.76 -4.84 -3.55
N ASP A 24 10.14 -3.99 -4.49
CA ASP A 24 9.57 -3.93 -5.82
C ASP A 24 9.92 -5.16 -6.67
N GLU A 25 11.03 -5.83 -6.34
CA GLU A 25 11.46 -7.05 -7.02
C GLU A 25 10.73 -8.26 -6.46
N GLY A 26 10.67 -8.41 -5.13
CA GLY A 26 9.91 -9.49 -4.49
C GLY A 26 8.41 -9.44 -4.83
N ILE A 27 7.83 -8.24 -4.96
CA ILE A 27 6.44 -8.08 -5.43
C ILE A 27 6.28 -8.58 -6.87
N ARG A 28 7.21 -8.22 -7.76
CA ARG A 28 7.17 -8.65 -9.17
C ARG A 28 7.35 -10.15 -9.31
N GLU A 29 8.27 -10.75 -8.56
CA GLU A 29 8.51 -12.20 -8.60
C GLU A 29 7.37 -13.01 -8.00
N GLN A 30 6.86 -12.61 -6.83
CA GLN A 30 5.83 -13.38 -6.11
C GLN A 30 4.42 -13.21 -6.70
N PHE A 31 4.10 -12.01 -7.16
CA PHE A 31 2.74 -11.67 -7.61
C PHE A 31 2.64 -11.36 -9.11
N GLY A 32 3.76 -11.22 -9.82
CA GLY A 32 3.75 -10.77 -11.22
C GLY A 32 3.24 -9.34 -11.40
N LEU A 33 3.17 -8.56 -10.32
CA LEU A 33 2.59 -7.21 -10.33
C LEU A 33 3.67 -6.15 -10.29
N SER A 34 3.42 -5.02 -10.97
CA SER A 34 4.17 -3.80 -10.71
C SER A 34 3.84 -3.27 -9.31
N SER A 35 4.80 -2.60 -8.68
CA SER A 35 4.65 -1.99 -7.37
C SER A 35 3.42 -1.08 -7.28
N THR A 36 3.17 -0.30 -8.33
CA THR A 36 1.99 0.57 -8.42
C THR A 36 0.68 -0.22 -8.30
N ARG A 37 0.55 -1.33 -9.03
CA ARG A 37 -0.65 -2.15 -9.00
C ARG A 37 -0.79 -2.94 -7.69
N TYR A 38 0.33 -3.36 -7.11
CA TYR A 38 0.37 -3.94 -5.77
C TYR A 38 -0.17 -2.97 -4.71
N TYR A 39 0.34 -1.73 -4.68
CA TYR A 39 -0.15 -0.73 -3.74
C TYR A 39 -1.60 -0.33 -3.98
N GLN A 40 -2.09 -0.34 -5.23
CA GLN A 40 -3.51 -0.12 -5.51
C GLN A 40 -4.39 -1.21 -4.91
N ALA A 41 -4.04 -2.48 -5.11
CA ALA A 41 -4.74 -3.62 -4.51
C ALA A 41 -4.67 -3.56 -2.98
N LEU A 42 -3.47 -3.32 -2.42
CA LEU A 42 -3.29 -3.18 -0.97
C LEU A 42 -4.15 -2.05 -0.40
N ASN A 43 -4.24 -0.90 -1.08
CA ASN A 43 -5.10 0.20 -0.64
C ASN A 43 -6.59 -0.17 -0.66
N ALA A 44 -7.06 -0.94 -1.65
CA ALA A 44 -8.43 -1.42 -1.67
C ALA A 44 -8.72 -2.33 -0.47
N LEU A 45 -7.77 -3.19 -0.09
CA LEU A 45 -7.87 -4.03 1.11
C LEU A 45 -7.86 -3.24 2.41
N LEU A 46 -7.24 -2.05 2.43
CA LEU A 46 -7.33 -1.19 3.61
C LEU A 46 -8.76 -0.74 3.87
N ASP A 47 -9.62 -0.62 2.87
CA ASP A 47 -11.02 -0.21 3.02
C ASP A 47 -11.97 -1.42 3.20
N ASP A 48 -11.48 -2.65 3.02
CA ASP A 48 -12.26 -3.89 3.15
C ASP A 48 -12.38 -4.35 4.62
N PRO A 49 -13.60 -4.54 5.16
CA PRO A 49 -13.81 -5.04 6.52
C PRO A 49 -13.33 -6.48 6.73
N GLU A 50 -13.30 -7.33 5.70
CA GLU A 50 -12.82 -8.70 5.83
C GLU A 50 -11.28 -8.76 5.96
N ALA A 51 -10.56 -7.88 5.26
CA ALA A 51 -9.13 -7.72 5.43
C ALA A 51 -8.77 -7.22 6.84
N LEU A 52 -9.60 -6.35 7.41
CA LEU A 52 -9.48 -5.93 8.81
C LEU A 52 -9.70 -7.07 9.79
N ALA A 53 -10.60 -8.02 9.50
CA ALA A 53 -10.82 -9.20 10.33
C ALA A 53 -9.63 -10.18 10.27
N TYR A 54 -8.97 -10.31 9.11
CA TYR A 54 -7.80 -11.18 8.94
C TYR A 54 -6.54 -10.63 9.64
N ALA A 55 -6.18 -9.36 9.37
CA ALA A 55 -4.94 -8.76 9.86
C ALA A 55 -5.16 -7.37 10.48
N PRO A 56 -5.88 -7.26 11.61
CA PRO A 56 -6.29 -5.98 12.17
C PRO A 56 -5.12 -5.06 12.54
N GLY A 57 -4.01 -5.62 13.03
CA GLY A 57 -2.82 -4.84 13.41
C GLY A 57 -2.11 -4.21 12.20
N LEU A 58 -1.97 -4.99 11.11
CA LEU A 58 -1.33 -4.53 9.88
C LEU A 58 -2.19 -3.46 9.19
N ILE A 59 -3.49 -3.71 9.03
CA ILE A 59 -4.44 -2.78 8.40
C ILE A 59 -4.46 -1.45 9.15
N ARG A 60 -4.54 -1.46 10.49
CA ARG A 60 -4.53 -0.23 11.31
C ARG A 60 -3.22 0.56 11.14
N ARG A 61 -2.07 -0.11 11.06
CA ARG A 61 -0.78 0.55 10.82
C ARG A 61 -0.73 1.18 9.44
N LEU A 62 -1.11 0.43 8.40
CA LEU A 62 -1.11 0.90 7.01
C LEU A 62 -2.11 2.05 6.80
N ARG A 63 -3.30 2.01 7.40
CA ARG A 63 -4.27 3.12 7.39
C ARG A 63 -3.65 4.40 7.97
N ARG A 64 -2.96 4.31 9.11
CA ARG A 64 -2.26 5.47 9.70
C ARG A 64 -1.14 6.01 8.81
N GLU A 65 -0.35 5.13 8.19
CA GLU A 65 0.67 5.58 7.24
C GLU A 65 0.06 6.26 6.01
N ARG A 66 -1.05 5.73 5.48
CA ARG A 66 -1.81 6.34 4.39
C ARG A 66 -2.32 7.73 4.78
N GLU A 67 -2.91 7.88 5.95
CA GLU A 67 -3.35 9.19 6.45
C GLU A 67 -2.19 10.17 6.58
N ARG A 68 -1.03 9.73 7.08
CA ARG A 68 0.19 10.55 7.14
C ARG A 68 0.63 11.01 5.75
N ARG A 69 0.71 10.08 4.79
CA ARG A 69 1.05 10.38 3.39
C ARG A 69 0.03 11.28 2.72
N GLN A 70 -1.25 11.13 3.02
CA GLN A 70 -2.32 11.95 2.47
C GLN A 70 -2.24 13.39 3.03
N ARG A 71 -1.98 13.56 4.33
CA ARG A 71 -1.73 14.88 4.93
C ARG A 71 -0.53 15.59 4.31
N GLU A 72 0.58 14.87 4.07
CA GLU A 72 1.76 15.40 3.36
C GLU A 72 1.40 15.88 1.93
N ARG A 73 0.53 15.14 1.22
CA ARG A 73 0.07 15.51 -0.14
C ARG A 73 -0.93 16.68 -0.12
N SER A 74 -1.84 16.72 0.84
CA SER A 74 -2.84 17.79 0.97
C SER A 74 -2.22 19.13 1.39
N ALA A 75 -1.18 19.11 2.23
CA ALA A 75 -0.41 20.30 2.58
C ALA A 75 0.27 20.95 1.35
N ARG A 76 0.67 20.14 0.35
CA ARG A 76 1.17 20.63 -0.95
C ARG A 76 0.08 21.19 -1.87
N ARG A 77 -1.19 20.81 -1.68
CA ARG A 77 -2.30 21.29 -2.53
C ARG A 77 -2.93 22.58 -2.04
N LEU A 78 -2.86 22.86 -0.73
CA LEU A 78 -3.37 24.11 -0.15
C LEU A 78 -2.39 25.30 -0.32
N THR A 79 -1.12 25.01 -0.59
CA THR A 79 -0.08 26.01 -0.89
C THR A 79 0.17 26.01 -2.39
N GLY A 80 -0.55 26.82 -3.16
CA GLY A 80 -0.45 26.85 -4.62
C GLY A 80 1.00 27.04 -5.10
N ARG A 81 1.55 26.03 -5.79
CA ARG A 81 2.53 26.20 -6.85
C ARG A 81 2.38 25.08 -7.89
N PRO A 82 2.06 25.38 -9.16
CA PRO A 82 2.07 24.38 -10.22
C PRO A 82 3.51 23.85 -10.42
N ASP A 83 3.65 22.56 -10.70
CA ASP A 83 4.90 21.93 -11.12
C ASP A 83 5.32 22.48 -12.50
N PRO A 84 6.49 23.13 -12.66
CA PRO A 84 7.02 23.53 -13.96
C PRO A 84 7.80 22.37 -14.61
N ALA A 85 7.08 21.30 -14.96
CA ALA A 85 7.63 20.21 -15.77
C ALA A 85 6.57 19.69 -16.75
N ALA A 86 6.01 20.62 -17.52
CA ALA A 86 5.53 20.34 -18.86
C ALA A 86 6.61 20.86 -19.83
N ARG A 87 7.50 19.98 -20.28
CA ARG A 87 8.20 20.11 -21.55
C ARG A 87 8.61 18.74 -22.07
#